data_AF-A0A2P5E3Q2-F1
#
_entry.id   AF-A0A2P5E3Q2-F1
#
_cell.length_a   1.000
_cell.length_b   1.000
_cell.length_c   1.000
_cell.angle_alpha   90.00
_cell.angle_beta   90.00
_cell.angle_gamma   90.00
#
_symmetry.space_group_name_H-M   'P 1'
#
loop_
_entity.id
_entity.type
_entity.pdbx_description
1 polymer ?
#
loop_
_entity_poly.entity_id
_entity_poly.type
_entity_poly.pdbx_seq_one_letter_code
_entity_poly.pdbx_strand_id
1 'polypeptide(L)'
;MLPFIQLYREHHPTFSLQTECLRPFERSYVLQLVAIIVGTLTNTPITLVTPTLRAVVDLSWQSLCRLGMKLPVLEKLVATSEKPTALSEACESIQESVKSWRAISDEFERMKTSLASKEEELRIKFDEEVEASQGLQNSQRLLLDEVEQMKKLVAAKEDLKNHMRVFDEKVEQNSKLLNSFCCSFP
;
A
#
# COMPACT_ATOMS: atom_id res chain seq x y z
N MET A 1 24.81 -47.67 -12.30
CA MET A 1 24.69 -48.23 -10.94
C MET A 1 25.95 -48.95 -10.47
N LEU A 2 26.55 -49.83 -11.29
CA LEU A 2 27.82 -50.50 -11.00
C LEU A 2 28.96 -49.62 -10.41
N PRO A 3 29.25 -48.41 -10.91
CA PRO A 3 30.35 -47.61 -10.37
C PRO A 3 30.12 -47.14 -8.92
N PHE A 4 28.87 -46.80 -8.55
CA PHE A 4 28.56 -46.33 -7.19
C PHE A 4 28.57 -47.47 -6.16
N ILE A 5 28.17 -48.67 -6.58
CA ILE A 5 28.25 -49.88 -5.74
C ILE A 5 29.71 -50.25 -5.51
N GLN A 6 30.55 -50.15 -6.55
CA GLN A 6 31.97 -50.44 -6.46
C GLN A 6 32.68 -49.44 -5.54
N LEU A 7 32.39 -48.15 -5.72
CA LEU A 7 32.86 -47.08 -4.83
C LEU A 7 32.47 -47.35 -3.37
N TYR A 8 31.21 -47.75 -3.11
CA TYR A 8 30.77 -48.06 -1.76
C TYR A 8 31.47 -49.30 -1.16
N ARG A 9 31.72 -50.34 -1.97
CA ARG A 9 32.44 -51.55 -1.53
C ARG A 9 33.88 -51.26 -1.12
N GLU A 10 34.57 -50.36 -1.82
CA GLU A 10 35.93 -49.94 -1.48
C GLU A 10 36.00 -49.30 -0.10
N HIS A 11 34.95 -48.58 0.30
CA HIS A 11 34.86 -47.93 1.61
C HIS A 11 34.20 -48.79 2.70
N HIS A 12 33.53 -49.89 2.35
CA HIS A 12 32.89 -50.79 3.31
C HIS A 12 32.95 -52.28 2.86
N PRO A 13 34.07 -52.98 3.08
CA PRO A 13 34.29 -54.35 2.58
C PRO A 13 33.28 -55.38 3.11
N THR A 14 32.77 -55.18 4.33
CA THR A 14 31.77 -56.06 4.98
C THR A 14 30.39 -55.98 4.31
N PHE A 15 30.16 -55.01 3.41
CA PHE A 15 28.95 -54.93 2.60
C PHE A 15 28.81 -56.12 1.66
N SER A 16 29.92 -56.59 1.07
CA SER A 16 29.92 -57.74 0.16
C SER A 16 29.45 -59.00 0.88
N LEU A 17 29.95 -59.23 2.10
CA LEU A 17 29.56 -60.36 2.94
C LEU A 17 28.07 -60.32 3.33
N GLN A 18 27.55 -59.16 3.72
CA GLN A 18 26.13 -59.02 4.07
C GLN A 18 25.20 -59.27 2.88
N THR A 19 25.58 -58.78 1.69
CA THR A 19 24.75 -58.90 0.48
C THR A 19 24.82 -60.27 -0.19
N GLU A 20 25.86 -61.06 0.08
CA GLU A 20 26.02 -62.43 -0.42
C GLU A 20 25.12 -63.44 0.30
N CYS A 21 24.75 -63.17 1.55
CA CYS A 21 23.81 -63.99 2.30
C CYS A 21 22.34 -63.77 1.92
N LEU A 22 22.04 -62.80 1.07
CA LEU A 22 20.68 -62.45 0.63
C LEU A 22 20.25 -63.27 -0.60
N ARG A 23 18.94 -63.47 -0.77
CA ARG A 23 18.43 -64.07 -2.01
C ARG A 23 18.72 -63.16 -3.20
N PRO A 24 18.85 -63.69 -4.43
CA PRO A 24 19.24 -62.91 -5.61
C PRO A 24 18.39 -61.64 -5.85
N PHE A 25 17.09 -61.71 -5.56
CA PHE A 25 16.18 -60.57 -5.66
C PHE A 25 16.45 -59.49 -4.59
N GLU A 26 16.55 -59.91 -3.31
CA GLU A 26 16.84 -59.02 -2.18
C GLU A 26 18.22 -58.36 -2.34
N ARG A 27 19.20 -59.14 -2.79
CA ARG A 27 20.54 -58.66 -3.12
C ARG A 27 20.50 -57.56 -4.18
N SER A 28 19.80 -57.79 -5.28
CA SER A 28 19.69 -56.80 -6.36
C SER A 28 18.99 -55.52 -5.89
N TYR A 29 17.94 -55.66 -5.08
CA TYR A 29 17.20 -54.53 -4.51
C TYR A 29 18.07 -53.70 -3.56
N VAL A 30 18.80 -54.33 -2.63
CA VAL A 30 19.73 -53.64 -1.73
C VAL A 30 20.83 -52.91 -2.50
N LEU A 31 21.42 -53.54 -3.51
CA LEU A 31 22.43 -52.93 -4.36
C LEU A 31 21.88 -51.70 -5.12
N GLN A 32 20.64 -51.78 -5.59
CA GLN A 32 19.97 -50.65 -6.24
C GLN A 32 19.72 -49.49 -5.26
N LEU A 33 19.22 -49.76 -4.06
CA LEU A 33 19.00 -48.72 -3.04
C LEU A 33 20.30 -48.03 -2.64
N VAL A 34 21.39 -48.78 -2.44
CA VAL A 34 22.71 -48.21 -2.15
C VAL A 34 23.21 -47.36 -3.31
N ALA A 35 23.05 -47.83 -4.56
CA ALA A 35 23.44 -47.06 -5.73
C ALA A 35 22.66 -45.76 -5.89
N ILE A 36 21.37 -45.75 -5.54
CA ILE A 36 20.52 -44.56 -5.54
C ILE A 36 21.03 -43.55 -4.50
N ILE A 37 21.26 -43.99 -3.26
CA ILE A 37 21.70 -43.09 -2.17
C ILE A 37 23.09 -42.54 -2.47
N VAL A 38 24.06 -43.40 -2.81
CA VAL A 38 25.42 -42.94 -3.13
C VAL A 38 25.40 -42.05 -4.36
N GLY A 39 24.74 -42.47 -5.45
CA GLY A 39 24.70 -41.70 -6.68
C GLY A 39 24.01 -40.34 -6.54
N THR A 40 22.95 -40.23 -5.74
CA THR A 40 22.30 -38.93 -5.49
C THR A 40 23.21 -38.03 -4.67
N LEU A 41 23.78 -38.53 -3.57
CA LEU A 41 24.59 -37.74 -2.66
C LEU A 41 26.02 -37.42 -3.18
N THR A 42 26.57 -38.21 -4.10
CA THR A 42 27.90 -37.97 -4.68
C THR A 42 27.86 -37.17 -5.98
N ASN A 43 26.79 -37.30 -6.79
CA ASN A 43 26.70 -36.58 -8.07
C ASN A 43 26.05 -35.20 -7.94
N THR A 44 25.38 -34.91 -6.82
CA THR A 44 24.83 -33.58 -6.57
C THR A 44 25.64 -32.88 -5.48
N PRO A 45 26.13 -31.65 -5.71
CA PRO A 45 26.73 -30.88 -4.64
C PRO A 45 25.69 -30.68 -3.53
N ILE A 46 26.12 -30.77 -2.27
CA ILE A 46 25.25 -30.73 -1.07
C ILE A 46 24.34 -29.49 -1.06
N THR A 47 24.77 -28.40 -1.70
CA THR A 47 24.05 -27.14 -1.88
C THR A 47 22.89 -27.19 -2.88
N LEU A 48 22.75 -28.27 -3.67
CA LEU A 48 21.79 -28.42 -4.76
C LEU A 48 20.89 -29.65 -4.61
N VAL A 49 20.92 -30.34 -3.47
CA VAL A 49 20.00 -31.45 -3.17
C VAL A 49 18.59 -30.88 -3.02
N THR A 50 17.81 -30.98 -4.09
CA THR A 50 16.40 -30.56 -4.08
C THR A 50 15.59 -31.40 -3.08
N PRO A 51 14.50 -30.86 -2.50
CA PRO A 51 13.64 -31.61 -1.57
C PRO A 51 13.16 -32.95 -2.13
N THR A 52 12.93 -33.03 -3.43
CA THR A 52 12.51 -34.25 -4.13
C THR A 52 13.60 -35.33 -4.13
N LEU A 53 14.86 -34.96 -4.38
CA LEU A 53 15.98 -35.91 -4.34
C LEU A 53 16.26 -36.38 -2.90
N ARG A 54 16.09 -35.49 -1.92
CA ARG A 54 16.18 -35.85 -0.49
C ARG A 54 15.12 -36.89 -0.10
N ALA A 55 13.87 -36.69 -0.49
CA ALA A 55 12.81 -37.67 -0.22
C ALA A 55 13.12 -39.06 -0.82
N VAL A 56 13.74 -39.12 -2.02
CA VAL A 56 14.17 -40.38 -2.63
C VAL A 56 15.29 -41.06 -1.82
N VAL A 57 16.25 -40.29 -1.30
CA VAL A 57 17.30 -40.79 -0.41
C VAL A 57 16.71 -41.33 0.89
N ASP A 58 15.81 -40.59 1.53
CA ASP A 58 15.20 -40.96 2.80
C ASP A 58 14.37 -42.25 2.68
N LEU A 59 13.56 -42.36 1.63
CA LEU A 59 12.78 -43.57 1.35
C LEU A 59 13.68 -44.78 1.06
N SER A 60 14.78 -44.56 0.34
CA SER A 60 15.75 -45.62 0.05
C SER A 60 16.49 -46.06 1.32
N TRP A 61 16.86 -45.11 2.18
CA TRP A 61 17.53 -45.37 3.47
C TRP A 61 16.60 -46.12 4.43
N GLN A 62 15.35 -45.67 4.57
CA GLN A 62 14.34 -46.37 5.38
C GLN A 62 14.10 -47.80 4.88
N SER A 63 14.11 -48.01 3.56
CA SER A 63 13.95 -49.35 2.98
C SER A 63 15.12 -50.27 3.35
N LEU A 64 16.35 -49.76 3.34
CA LEU A 64 17.54 -50.50 3.81
C LEU A 64 17.48 -50.82 5.31
N CYS A 65 17.05 -49.87 6.14
CA CYS A 65 16.86 -50.07 7.58
C CYS A 65 15.81 -51.15 7.87
N ARG A 66 14.69 -51.16 7.13
CA ARG A 66 13.64 -52.20 7.25
C ARG A 66 14.14 -53.59 6.87
N LEU A 67 15.10 -53.68 5.95
CA LEU A 67 15.76 -54.93 5.58
C LEU A 67 16.83 -55.38 6.59
N GLY A 68 17.03 -54.62 7.68
CA GLY A 68 18.01 -54.94 8.73
C GLY A 68 19.46 -54.74 8.30
N MET A 69 19.70 -53.99 7.22
CA MET A 69 21.05 -53.73 6.72
C MET A 69 21.80 -52.79 7.65
N LYS A 70 23.01 -53.18 8.06
CA LYS A 70 23.88 -52.35 8.91
C LYS A 70 24.97 -51.71 8.05
N LEU A 71 24.74 -50.45 7.67
CA LEU A 71 25.56 -49.71 6.71
C LEU A 71 26.08 -48.39 7.31
N PRO A 72 27.01 -48.43 8.29
CA PRO A 72 27.44 -47.27 9.05
C PRO A 72 28.13 -46.17 8.21
N VAL A 73 28.75 -46.53 7.08
CA VAL A 73 29.34 -45.54 6.15
C VAL A 73 28.24 -44.78 5.41
N LEU A 74 27.19 -45.48 4.97
CA LEU A 74 26.05 -44.89 4.30
C LEU A 74 25.21 -44.05 5.28
N GLU A 75 25.06 -44.49 6.52
CA GLU A 75 24.41 -43.75 7.60
C GLU A 75 25.07 -42.39 7.83
N LYS A 76 26.40 -42.37 7.94
CA LYS A 76 27.17 -41.13 8.06
C LYS A 76 26.97 -40.23 6.85
N LEU A 77 26.98 -40.79 5.64
CA LEU A 77 26.79 -40.03 4.41
C LEU A 77 25.42 -39.34 4.37
N VAL A 78 24.35 -40.10 4.68
CA VAL A 78 22.97 -39.57 4.77
C VAL A 78 22.89 -38.48 5.84
N ALA A 79 23.41 -38.71 7.05
CA ALA A 79 23.40 -37.73 8.14
C ALA A 79 24.19 -36.44 7.79
N THR A 80 25.31 -36.56 7.06
CA THR A 80 26.06 -35.37 6.60
C THR A 80 25.31 -34.58 5.54
N SER A 81 24.50 -35.24 4.72
CA SER A 81 23.64 -34.59 3.70
C SER A 81 22.38 -33.94 4.29
N GLU A 82 22.00 -34.35 5.50
CA GLU A 82 20.91 -33.78 6.29
C GLU A 82 21.29 -32.43 6.93
N LYS A 83 22.58 -32.06 6.91
CA LYS A 83 23.06 -30.71 7.24
C LYS A 83 23.08 -29.76 6.02
N PRO A 84 21.94 -29.16 5.66
CA PRO A 84 21.92 -27.82 5.10
C PRO A 84 20.96 -26.93 5.90
N THR A 85 21.21 -26.78 7.20
CA THR A 85 20.20 -26.20 8.10
C THR A 85 20.25 -24.68 8.19
N ALA A 86 21.41 -24.02 8.08
CA ALA A 86 21.45 -22.56 8.26
C ALA A 86 21.06 -21.77 7.00
N LEU A 87 21.46 -22.22 5.81
CA LEU A 87 21.30 -21.43 4.59
C LEU A 87 19.89 -21.55 4.00
N SER A 88 19.28 -22.74 4.06
CA SER A 88 17.91 -22.94 3.57
C SER A 88 16.90 -22.19 4.44
N GLU A 89 17.01 -22.30 5.77
CA GLU A 89 16.17 -21.56 6.72
C GLU A 89 16.39 -20.04 6.58
N ALA A 90 17.63 -19.59 6.39
CA ALA A 90 17.92 -18.18 6.12
C ALA A 90 17.28 -17.71 4.80
N CYS A 91 17.34 -18.51 3.73
CA CYS A 91 16.70 -18.17 2.46
C CYS A 91 15.18 -18.10 2.58
N GLU A 92 14.54 -19.02 3.29
CA GLU A 92 13.09 -18.98 3.55
C GLU A 92 12.71 -17.76 4.38
N SER A 93 13.45 -17.48 5.46
CA SER A 93 13.24 -16.29 6.31
C SER A 93 13.43 -14.98 5.53
N ILE A 94 14.45 -14.89 4.66
CA ILE A 94 14.65 -13.74 3.76
C ILE A 94 13.47 -13.63 2.79
N GLN A 95 12.98 -14.73 2.23
CA GLN A 95 11.86 -14.71 1.29
C GLN A 95 10.56 -14.26 1.96
N GLU A 96 10.29 -14.69 3.19
CA GLU A 96 9.16 -14.21 4.00
C GLU A 96 9.30 -12.72 4.32
N SER A 97 10.51 -12.29 4.68
CA SER A 97 10.81 -10.87 4.92
C SER A 97 10.54 -10.03 3.67
N VAL A 98 10.96 -10.49 2.49
CA VAL A 98 10.71 -9.81 1.21
C VAL A 98 9.21 -9.71 0.91
N LYS A 99 8.43 -10.76 1.19
CA LYS A 99 6.96 -10.72 1.04
C LYS A 99 6.34 -9.68 1.98
N SER A 100 6.80 -9.62 3.23
CA SER A 100 6.34 -8.63 4.21
C SER A 100 6.67 -7.21 3.77
N TRP A 101 7.91 -6.94 3.33
CA TRP A 101 8.33 -5.64 2.81
C TRP A 101 7.51 -5.19 1.60
N ARG A 102 7.19 -6.12 0.68
CA ARG A 102 6.32 -5.80 -0.46
C ARG A 102 4.91 -5.40 -0.01
N ALA A 103 4.33 -6.13 0.94
CA ALA A 103 3.01 -5.79 1.47
C ALA A 103 2.97 -4.39 2.12
N ILE A 104 4.01 -4.06 2.89
CA ILE A 104 4.17 -2.73 3.50
C ILE A 104 4.33 -1.65 2.42
N SER A 105 5.14 -1.92 1.39
CA SER A 105 5.31 -1.00 0.26
C SER A 105 3.99 -0.73 -0.48
N ASP A 106 3.19 -1.76 -0.70
CA ASP A 106 1.88 -1.64 -1.36
C ASP A 106 0.86 -0.87 -0.48
N GLU A 107 0.95 -0.99 0.84
CA GLU A 107 0.16 -0.19 1.78
C GLU A 107 0.61 1.28 1.78
N PHE A 108 1.91 1.54 1.73
CA PHE A 108 2.45 2.89 1.66
C PHE A 108 2.01 3.63 0.40
N GLU A 109 2.03 2.97 -0.77
CA GLU A 109 1.54 3.58 -2.02
C GLU A 109 0.03 3.85 -1.98
N ARG A 110 -0.77 2.97 -1.36
CA ARG A 110 -2.20 3.23 -1.11
C ARG A 110 -2.43 4.43 -0.19
N MET A 111 -1.60 4.58 0.84
CA MET A 111 -1.68 5.73 1.75
C MET A 111 -1.30 7.03 1.03
N LYS A 112 -0.25 7.00 0.20
CA LYS A 112 0.20 8.15 -0.59
C LYS A 112 -0.86 8.64 -1.57
N THR A 113 -1.51 7.72 -2.28
CA THR A 113 -2.62 8.05 -3.19
C THR A 113 -3.84 8.60 -2.45
N SER A 114 -4.18 8.03 -1.29
CA SER A 114 -5.26 8.57 -0.44
C SER A 114 -4.93 9.97 0.08
N LEU A 115 -3.69 10.22 0.48
CA LEU A 115 -3.24 11.53 0.95
C LEU A 115 -3.34 12.57 -0.17
N ALA A 116 -2.84 12.26 -1.37
CA ALA A 116 -2.92 13.15 -2.52
C ALA A 116 -4.39 13.46 -2.90
N SER A 117 -5.28 12.48 -2.80
CA SER A 117 -6.72 12.71 -3.04
C SER A 117 -7.33 13.65 -2.00
N LYS A 118 -6.95 13.55 -0.72
CA LYS A 118 -7.45 14.45 0.32
C LYS A 118 -6.86 15.86 0.20
N GLU A 119 -5.60 15.96 -0.20
CA GLU A 119 -4.95 17.24 -0.46
C GLU A 119 -5.67 17.99 -1.60
N GLU A 120 -6.01 17.30 -2.69
CA GLU A 120 -6.76 17.89 -3.79
C GLU A 120 -8.18 18.29 -3.37
N GLU A 121 -8.88 17.46 -2.59
CA GLU A 121 -10.21 17.80 -2.07
C GLU A 121 -10.18 19.07 -1.19
N LEU A 122 -9.15 19.20 -0.33
CA LEU A 122 -8.97 20.39 0.50
C LEU A 122 -8.64 21.63 -0.34
N ARG A 123 -7.84 21.48 -1.39
CA ARG A 123 -7.51 22.56 -2.31
C ARG A 123 -8.77 23.10 -3.00
N ILE A 124 -9.60 22.21 -3.54
CA ILE A 124 -10.88 22.58 -4.17
C ILE A 124 -11.79 23.32 -3.19
N LYS A 125 -11.95 22.80 -1.97
CA LYS A 125 -12.77 23.44 -0.92
C LYS A 125 -12.28 24.85 -0.56
N PHE A 126 -10.96 25.02 -0.48
CA PHE A 126 -10.37 26.32 -0.20
C PHE A 126 -10.64 27.33 -1.33
N ASP A 127 -10.48 26.90 -2.58
CA ASP A 127 -10.78 27.75 -3.75
C ASP A 127 -12.26 28.14 -3.81
N GLU A 128 -13.17 27.20 -3.53
CA GLU A 128 -14.62 27.47 -3.43
C GLU A 128 -14.95 28.49 -2.32
N GLU A 129 -14.29 28.40 -1.17
CA GLU A 129 -14.50 29.32 -0.04
C GLU A 129 -13.96 30.74 -0.33
N VAL A 130 -12.84 30.84 -1.05
CA VAL A 130 -12.29 32.11 -1.53
C VAL A 130 -13.25 32.77 -2.52
N GLU A 131 -13.77 32.04 -3.50
CA GLU A 131 -14.74 32.55 -4.47
C GLU A 131 -16.04 32.99 -3.79
N ALA A 132 -16.55 32.20 -2.83
CA ALA A 132 -17.73 32.56 -2.04
C ALA A 132 -17.51 33.86 -1.23
N SER A 133 -16.34 34.00 -0.61
CA SER A 133 -15.97 35.19 0.16
C SER A 133 -15.85 36.43 -0.74
N GLN A 134 -15.27 36.28 -1.93
CA GLN A 134 -15.13 37.36 -2.89
C GLN A 134 -16.50 37.78 -3.46
N GLY A 135 -17.39 36.83 -3.75
CA GLY A 135 -18.78 37.10 -4.13
C GLY A 135 -19.53 37.90 -3.04
N LEU A 136 -19.37 37.51 -1.77
CA LEU A 136 -19.96 38.22 -0.64
C LEU A 136 -19.43 39.66 -0.53
N GLN A 137 -18.12 39.85 -0.66
CA GLN A 137 -17.48 41.16 -0.60
C GLN A 137 -17.96 42.08 -1.72
N ASN A 138 -18.12 41.55 -2.94
CA ASN A 138 -18.65 42.29 -4.08
C ASN A 138 -20.12 42.71 -3.86
N SER A 139 -20.95 41.81 -3.33
CA SER A 139 -22.34 42.10 -2.98
C SER A 139 -22.44 43.18 -1.90
N GLN A 140 -21.62 43.08 -0.86
CA GLN A 140 -21.55 44.09 0.20
C GLN A 140 -21.15 45.47 -0.34
N ARG A 141 -20.21 45.52 -1.29
CA ARG A 141 -19.79 46.78 -1.95
C ARG A 141 -20.94 47.40 -2.76
N LEU A 142 -21.68 46.59 -3.52
CA LEU A 142 -22.86 47.03 -4.27
C LEU A 142 -23.94 47.62 -3.34
N LEU A 143 -24.24 46.95 -2.23
CA LEU A 143 -25.19 47.45 -1.25
C LEU A 143 -24.74 48.77 -0.61
N LEU A 144 -23.44 48.94 -0.34
CA LEU A 144 -22.92 50.20 0.18
C LEU A 144 -23.07 51.35 -0.84
N ASP A 145 -22.82 51.09 -2.12
CA ASP A 145 -23.01 52.07 -3.19
C ASP A 145 -24.49 52.45 -3.35
N GLU A 146 -25.42 51.49 -3.27
CA GLU A 146 -26.86 51.76 -3.28
C GLU A 146 -27.31 52.59 -2.07
N VAL A 147 -26.79 52.28 -0.87
CA VAL A 147 -27.05 53.07 0.34
C VAL A 147 -26.53 54.50 0.19
N GLU A 148 -25.36 54.69 -0.41
CA GLU A 148 -24.80 56.00 -0.71
C GLU A 148 -25.70 56.79 -1.68
N GLN A 149 -26.25 56.13 -2.72
CA GLN A 149 -27.20 56.75 -3.64
C GLN A 149 -28.51 57.14 -2.93
N MET A 150 -29.05 56.27 -2.07
CA MET A 150 -30.24 56.57 -1.29
C MET A 150 -30.02 57.76 -0.36
N LYS A 151 -28.86 57.86 0.29
CA LYS A 151 -28.52 59.04 1.13
C LYS A 151 -28.54 60.34 0.32
N LYS A 152 -27.98 60.34 -0.90
CA LYS A 152 -28.01 61.51 -1.80
C LYS A 152 -29.44 61.90 -2.19
N LEU A 153 -30.28 60.92 -2.52
CA LEU A 153 -31.70 61.16 -2.84
C LEU A 153 -32.47 61.72 -1.64
N VAL A 154 -32.22 61.21 -0.44
CA VAL A 154 -32.82 61.73 0.80
C VAL A 154 -32.40 63.17 1.05
N ALA A 155 -31.12 63.51 0.88
CA ALA A 155 -30.64 64.88 1.00
C ALA A 155 -31.33 65.83 0.00
N ALA A 156 -31.37 65.44 -1.28
CA ALA A 156 -32.04 66.23 -2.31
C ALA A 156 -33.55 66.42 -2.05
N LYS A 157 -34.22 65.39 -1.49
CA LYS A 157 -35.62 65.49 -1.08
C LYS A 157 -35.81 66.49 0.07
N GLU A 158 -34.93 66.49 1.06
CA GLU A 158 -35.02 67.44 2.17
C GLU A 158 -34.76 68.89 1.69
N ASP A 159 -33.82 69.09 0.77
CA ASP A 159 -33.59 70.38 0.12
C ASP A 159 -34.82 70.88 -0.64
N LEU A 160 -35.47 70.01 -1.42
CA LEU A 160 -36.71 70.34 -2.13
C LEU A 160 -37.83 70.75 -1.16
N LYS A 161 -37.97 70.00 -0.05
CA LYS A 161 -38.95 70.30 0.99
C LYS A 161 -38.68 71.65 1.66
N ASN A 162 -37.41 71.99 1.89
CA ASN A 162 -37.02 73.31 2.40
C ASN A 162 -37.36 74.41 1.40
N HIS A 163 -37.06 74.22 0.11
CA HIS A 163 -37.45 75.16 -0.95
C HIS A 163 -38.96 75.37 -1.03
N MET A 164 -39.74 74.30 -0.92
CA MET A 164 -41.20 74.37 -0.96
C MET A 164 -41.76 75.14 0.25
N ARG A 165 -41.18 74.97 1.43
CA ARG A 165 -41.55 75.74 2.63
C ARG A 165 -41.31 77.25 2.44
N VAL A 166 -40.15 77.62 1.89
CA VAL A 166 -39.83 79.02 1.56
C VAL A 166 -40.79 79.57 0.51
N PHE A 167 -41.19 78.76 -0.46
CA PHE A 167 -42.18 79.15 -1.46
C PHE A 167 -43.55 79.41 -0.83
N ASP A 168 -44.04 78.50 0.01
CA ASP A 168 -45.32 78.65 0.71
C ASP A 168 -45.34 79.91 1.59
N GLU A 169 -44.27 80.17 2.35
CA GLU A 169 -44.10 81.39 3.15
C GLU A 169 -44.20 82.66 2.28
N LYS A 170 -43.59 82.64 1.09
CA LYS A 170 -43.59 83.77 0.15
C LYS A 170 -44.97 83.98 -0.50
N VAL A 171 -45.69 82.90 -0.80
CA VAL A 171 -47.08 82.96 -1.29
C VAL A 171 -47.99 83.54 -0.21
N GLU A 172 -47.83 83.13 1.04
CA GLU A 172 -48.61 83.67 2.16
C GLU A 172 -48.33 85.16 2.41
N GLN A 173 -47.07 85.59 2.28
CA GLN A 173 -46.72 87.02 2.32
C GLN A 173 -47.38 87.79 1.17
N ASN A 174 -47.36 87.25 -0.05
CA ASN A 174 -48.01 87.89 -1.21
C ASN A 174 -49.54 87.94 -1.08
N SER A 175 -50.18 86.90 -0.51
CA SER A 175 -51.63 86.92 -0.27
C SER A 175 -52.03 87.93 0.81
N LYS A 176 -51.22 88.07 1.87
CA LYS A 176 -51.38 89.14 2.88
C LYS A 176 -51.23 90.52 2.25
N LEU A 177 -50.26 90.72 1.35
CA LEU A 177 -50.09 91.96 0.59
C LEU A 177 -51.31 92.25 -0.30
N LEU A 178 -51.81 91.27 -1.06
CA LEU A 178 -52.99 91.41 -1.92
C LEU A 178 -54.27 91.67 -1.12
N ASN A 179 -54.48 91.01 0.02
CA ASN A 179 -55.63 91.27 0.89
C ASN A 179 -55.55 92.66 1.54
N SER A 180 -54.35 93.16 1.89
CA SER A 180 -54.19 94.55 2.34
C SER A 180 -54.53 95.55 1.22
N PHE A 181 -54.27 95.19 -0.04
CA PHE A 181 -54.62 96.00 -1.21
C PHE A 181 -56.13 95.99 -1.49
N CYS A 182 -56.80 94.85 -1.35
CA CYS A 182 -58.26 94.73 -1.53
C CYS A 182 -59.09 95.36 -0.39
N CYS A 183 -58.55 95.47 0.83
CA CYS A 183 -59.22 96.16 1.95
C CYS A 183 -58.97 97.69 1.97
N SER A 184 -58.26 98.23 0.97
CA SER A 184 -57.88 99.64 0.91
C SER A 184 -58.55 100.42 -0.24
N PHE A 185 -59.55 99.84 -0.93
CA PHE A 185 -60.37 100.58 -1.90
C PHE A 185 -61.77 100.86 -1.32
N PRO A 186 -62.13 102.15 -1.08
CA PRO A 186 -63.51 102.56 -0.79
C PRO A 186 -64.43 102.47 -2.00
#